data_AF-A0A9X1L9T1-F1
#
_entry.id   AF-A0A9X1L9T1-F1
#
_cell.length_a   1.000
_cell.length_b   1.000
_cell.length_c   1.000
_cell.angle_alpha   90.00
_cell.angle_beta   90.00
_cell.angle_gamma   90.00
#
_symmetry.space_group_name_H-M   'P 1'
#
loop_
_entity.id
_entity.type
_entity.pdbx_description
1 polymer ?
#
loop_
_entity_poly.entity_id
_entity_poly.type
_entity_poly.pdbx_seq_one_letter_code
_entity_poly.pdbx_strand_id
1 'polypeptide(L)' 'MPDPASQGAGTAAALAEAAGLQRAWADHRADVEEAIAAAARLRTGFARPADPAAEPLPAHRAPEPGR' A
#
# COMPACT_ATOMS: atom_id res chain seq x y z
N MET A 1 -2.97 3.33 -28.35
CA MET A 1 -2.10 3.25 -27.16
C MET A 1 -2.70 4.16 -26.11
N PRO A 2 -3.18 3.65 -24.96
CA PRO A 2 -3.72 4.50 -23.90
C PRO A 2 -2.60 5.36 -23.29
N ASP A 3 -2.93 6.60 -22.94
CA ASP A 3 -2.00 7.54 -22.32
C ASP A 3 -1.54 7.00 -20.95
N PRO A 4 -0.22 6.96 -20.65
CA PRO A 4 0.28 6.46 -19.37
C PRO A 4 -0.25 7.26 -18.16
N ALA A 5 -0.54 8.55 -18.32
CA ALA A 5 -1.13 9.36 -17.27
C ALA A 5 -2.59 8.95 -16.99
N SER A 6 -3.35 8.55 -18.01
CA SER A 6 -4.72 8.05 -17.85
C SER A 6 -4.77 6.69 -17.14
N GLN A 7 -3.75 5.84 -17.33
CA GLN A 7 -3.65 4.54 -16.62
C GLN A 7 -3.33 4.72 -15.13
N GLY A 8 -2.49 5.71 -14.78
CA GLY A 8 -2.20 6.06 -13.39
C GLY A 8 -3.42 6.59 -12.65
N ALA A 9 -4.19 7.48 -13.28
CA ALA A 9 -5.42 8.03 -12.71
C ALA A 9 -6.51 6.97 -12.48
N GLY A 10 -6.70 6.06 -13.43
CA GLY A 10 -7.66 4.95 -13.30
C GLY A 10 -7.29 3.99 -12.16
N THR A 11 -5.98 3.74 -12.00
CA THR A 11 -5.46 2.89 -10.92
C THR A 11 -5.62 3.55 -9.55
N ALA A 12 -5.35 4.85 -9.44
CA ALA A 12 -5.49 5.59 -8.19
C ALA A 12 -6.96 5.65 -7.71
N ALA A 13 -7.90 5.87 -8.64
CA ALA A 13 -9.33 5.85 -8.33
C ALA A 13 -9.78 4.47 -7.79
N ALA A 14 -9.35 3.37 -8.42
CA ALA A 14 -9.67 2.03 -7.96
C ALA A 14 -9.06 1.71 -6.57
N LEU A 15 -7.85 2.20 -6.30
CA LEU A 15 -7.22 2.06 -4.97
C LEU A 15 -7.94 2.88 -3.90
N ALA A 16 -8.39 4.09 -4.22
CA ALA A 16 -9.19 4.90 -3.32
C ALA A 16 -10.54 4.23 -3.00
N GLU A 17 -11.20 3.63 -4.00
CA GLU A 17 -12.43 2.86 -3.80
C GLU A 17 -12.20 1.64 -2.91
N ALA A 18 -11.18 0.83 -3.18
CA ALA A 18 -10.84 -0.34 -2.38
C ALA A 18 -10.47 0.01 -0.92
N ALA A 19 -9.93 1.21 -0.70
CA ALA A 19 -9.60 1.73 0.63
C ALA A 19 -10.78 2.40 1.36
N GLY A 20 -11.96 2.50 0.73
CA GLY A 20 -13.12 3.19 1.32
C GLY A 20 -12.98 4.72 1.34
N LEU A 21 -12.13 5.29 0.49
CA LEU A 21 -11.78 6.71 0.44
C LEU A 21 -12.58 7.49 -0.62
N GLN A 22 -13.73 7.02 -1.07
CA GLN A 22 -14.48 7.65 -2.18
C GLN A 22 -14.81 9.12 -1.93
N ARG A 23 -15.16 9.49 -0.69
CA ARG A 23 -15.42 10.89 -0.32
C ARG A 23 -14.15 11.75 -0.36
N ALA A 24 -13.06 11.25 0.21
CA ALA A 24 -11.76 11.93 0.16
C ALA A 24 -11.23 12.06 -1.27
N TRP A 25 -11.52 11.08 -2.15
CA TRP A 25 -11.19 11.19 -3.58
C TRP A 25 -11.95 12.31 -4.29
N ALA A 26 -13.22 12.51 -3.93
CA ALA A 26 -14.04 13.59 -4.50
C ALA A 26 -13.62 14.97 -4.00
N ASP A 27 -13.36 15.09 -2.69
CA ASP A 27 -13.09 16.38 -2.04
C ASP A 27 -11.59 16.77 -2.11
N HIS A 28 -10.69 15.77 -2.12
CA HIS A 28 -9.24 15.91 -1.90
C HIS A 28 -8.40 14.98 -2.81
N ARG A 29 -8.72 14.93 -4.09
CA ARG A 29 -8.08 14.01 -5.04
C ARG A 29 -6.55 14.03 -5.02
N ALA A 30 -5.94 15.21 -5.03
CA ALA A 30 -4.47 15.34 -5.08
C ALA A 30 -3.81 14.73 -3.84
N ASP A 31 -4.40 14.94 -2.66
CA ASP A 31 -3.88 14.39 -1.39
C ASP A 31 -3.96 12.86 -1.38
N VAL A 32 -5.05 12.30 -1.93
CA VAL A 32 -5.20 10.84 -2.08
C VAL A 32 -4.20 10.27 -3.08
N GLU A 33 -3.98 10.94 -4.21
CA GLU A 33 -2.97 10.54 -5.20
C GLU A 33 -1.55 10.58 -4.59
N GLU A 34 -1.23 11.61 -3.80
CA GLU A 34 0.04 11.72 -3.09
C GLU A 34 0.22 10.60 -2.05
N ALA A 35 -0.82 10.32 -1.26
CA ALA A 35 -0.80 9.25 -0.26
C ALA A 35 -0.59 7.87 -0.92
N ILE A 36 -1.24 7.61 -2.05
CA ILE A 36 -1.05 6.38 -2.83
C ILE A 36 0.40 6.29 -3.34
N ALA A 37 0.96 7.40 -3.85
CA ALA A 37 2.34 7.45 -4.30
C ALA A 37 3.33 7.20 -3.14
N ALA A 38 3.08 7.79 -1.96
CA ALA A 38 3.88 7.57 -0.76
C ALA A 38 3.83 6.09 -0.31
N ALA A 39 2.65 5.48 -0.29
CA ALA A 39 2.49 4.07 0.03
C ALA A 39 3.21 3.15 -0.98
N ALA A 40 3.17 3.49 -2.28
CA ALA A 40 3.89 2.75 -3.31
C ALA A 40 5.41 2.81 -3.09
N ARG A 41 5.96 3.99 -2.74
CA ARG A 41 7.38 4.16 -2.40
C ARG A 41 7.76 3.35 -1.16
N LEU A 42 6.92 3.39 -0.12
CA LEU A 42 7.14 2.62 1.12
C LEU A 42 7.18 1.11 0.84
N ARG A 43 6.26 0.60 0.01
CA ARG A 43 6.23 -0.81 -0.39
C ARG A 43 7.53 -1.27 -1.04
N THR A 44 8.16 -0.41 -1.83
CA THR A 44 9.43 -0.70 -2.50
C THR A 44 10.67 -0.33 -1.68
N GLY A 45 10.49 0.42 -0.59
CA GLY A 45 11.58 0.88 0.26
C GLY A 45 12.19 -0.23 1.12
N PHE A 46 11.46 -1.31 1.36
CA PHE A 46 11.96 -2.49 2.05
C PHE A 46 12.38 -3.56 1.03
N ALA A 47 13.62 -4.00 1.11
CA ALA A 47 14.09 -5.15 0.34
C ALA A 47 13.33 -6.40 0.79
N ARG A 48 12.47 -6.92 -0.09
CA ARG A 48 11.88 -8.24 0.14
C ARG A 48 13.00 -9.28 0.06
N PRO A 49 13.14 -10.18 1.05
CA PRO A 49 14.08 -11.28 0.94
C PRO A 49 13.82 -12.06 -0.36
N ALA A 50 14.89 -12.34 -1.10
CA ALA A 50 14.82 -13.14 -2.32
C ALA A 50 14.38 -14.59 -2.03
N ASP A 51 14.67 -15.06 -0.82
CA ASP A 51 14.20 -16.34 -0.29
C ASP A 51 12.99 -16.12 0.63
N PRO A 52 11.78 -16.55 0.23
CA PRO A 52 10.58 -16.43 1.06
C PRO A 52 10.62 -17.32 2.32
N ALA A 53 11.52 -18.30 2.38
CA ALA A 53 11.77 -19.16 3.54
C ALA A 53 12.96 -18.68 4.40
N ALA A 54 13.72 -17.67 3.94
CA ALA A 54 14.70 -16.99 4.77
C ALA A 54 13.93 -16.08 5.74
N GLU A 55 13.49 -16.64 6.86
CA GLU A 55 12.71 -15.90 7.85
C GLU A 55 13.47 -14.66 8.35
N PRO A 56 12.93 -13.43 8.17
CA PRO A 56 13.39 -12.29 8.92
C PRO A 56 12.50 -12.00 10.13
N LEU A 57 11.53 -12.87 10.45
CA LEU A 57 10.61 -12.68 11.56
C LEU A 57 11.08 -13.52 12.75
N PRO A 58 11.27 -12.94 13.96
CA PRO A 58 11.38 -13.78 15.14
C PRO A 58 10.12 -14.63 15.23
N ALA A 59 10.28 -15.93 15.51
CA ALA A 59 9.17 -16.86 15.69
C ALA A 59 8.10 -16.18 16.56
N HIS A 60 6.88 -16.06 16.03
CA HIS A 60 5.78 -15.37 16.70
C HIS A 60 5.55 -16.01 18.08
N ARG A 61 6.14 -15.43 19.14
CA ARG A 61 5.98 -15.95 20.50
C ARG A 61 4.68 -15.40 21.06
N ALA A 62 3.69 -16.28 21.24
CA ALA A 62 2.47 -15.92 21.96
C ALA A 62 2.83 -15.46 23.38
N PRO A 63 2.11 -14.48 23.95
CA PRO A 63 2.32 -14.08 25.35
C PRO A 63 2.03 -15.29 26.25
N GLU A 64 2.99 -15.65 27.10
CA GLU A 64 2.78 -16.71 28.10
C GLU A 64 1.79 -16.19 29.14
N PRO A 65 0.70 -16.93 29.45
CA PRO A 65 -0.19 -16.55 30.53
C PRO A 65 0.62 -16.59 31.83
N GLY A 66 0.73 -15.43 32.48
CA GLY A 66 1.47 -15.25 33.72
C GLY A 66 1.03 -16.24 34.79
N ARG A 67 1.99 -16.81 35.52
CA ARG A 67 1.75 -17.62 36.71
C ARG A 67 1.15 -16.80 37.84
#